data_AF-A0A938L100-F1
#
_entry.id   AF-A0A938L100-F1
#
_cell.length_a   1.000
_cell.length_b   1.000
_cell.length_c   1.000
_cell.angle_alpha   90.00
_cell.angle_beta   90.00
_cell.angle_gamma   90.00
#
_symmetry.space_group_name_H-M   'P 1'
#
loop_
_entity.id
_entity.type
_entity.pdbx_description
1 polymer ?
#
loop_
_entity_poly.entity_id
_entity_poly.type
_entity_poly.pdbx_seq_one_letter_code
_entity_poly.pdbx_strand_id
1 'polypeptide(L)' 'MESGGWPICKSCDKGNLVPLSDFGGQGAAIHYKAWVCTNPSCGFNIKIRNGEVYVNEPMLPGTSHQPRQR' A
#
# COMPACT_ATOMS: atom_id res chain seq x y z
N MET A 1 -5.80 -18.10 18.94
CA MET A 1 -5.23 -17.24 17.89
C MET A 1 -5.91 -15.90 18.05
N GLU A 2 -5.31 -14.97 18.80
CA GLU A 2 -5.79 -13.60 18.80
C GLU A 2 -5.99 -13.14 17.35
N SER A 3 -7.23 -12.85 16.99
CA SER A 3 -7.61 -12.16 15.76
C SER A 3 -7.15 -10.70 15.88
N GLY A 4 -5.84 -10.49 15.94
CA GLY A 4 -5.22 -9.17 15.96
C GLY A 4 -5.47 -8.52 14.62
N GLY A 5 -6.57 -7.77 14.52
CA GLY A 5 -6.90 -7.02 13.33
C GLY A 5 -5.79 -6.05 12.94
N TRP A 6 -5.83 -5.57 11.70
CA TRP A 6 -4.91 -4.54 11.22
C TRP A 6 -4.98 -3.30 12.12
N PRO A 7 -3.85 -2.62 12.38
CA PRO A 7 -3.81 -1.50 13.30
C PRO A 7 -4.69 -0.35 12.78
N ILE A 8 -5.29 0.39 13.71
CA ILE A 8 -6.02 1.62 13.37
C ILE A 8 -5.02 2.63 12.79
N CYS A 9 -5.41 3.28 11.70
CA CYS A 9 -4.64 4.34 11.08
C CYS A 9 -4.61 5.57 11.97
N LYS A 10 -3.46 5.86 12.58
CA LYS A 10 -3.26 7.02 13.48
C LYS A 10 -3.19 8.38 12.80
N SER A 11 -3.28 8.42 11.47
CA SER A 11 -3.37 9.68 10.71
C SER A 11 -4.79 10.25 10.75
N CYS A 12 -5.82 9.39 10.78
CA CYS A 12 -7.23 9.84 10.80
C CYS A 12 -8.10 9.20 11.86
N ASP A 13 -7.62 8.17 12.55
CA ASP A 13 -8.33 7.35 13.55
C ASP A 13 -9.67 6.75 13.09
N LYS A 14 -9.95 6.77 11.78
CA LYS A 14 -11.22 6.32 11.17
C LYS A 14 -11.10 5.09 10.29
N GLY A 15 -9.89 4.67 9.94
CA GLY A 15 -9.62 3.54 9.06
C GLY A 15 -8.60 2.58 9.65
N ASN A 16 -8.43 1.43 9.02
CA ASN A 16 -7.36 0.48 9.34
C ASN A 16 -6.19 0.71 8.39
N LEU A 17 -4.97 0.50 8.87
CA LEU A 17 -3.77 0.51 8.04
C LEU A 17 -3.51 -0.93 7.58
N VAL A 18 -3.78 -1.20 6.30
CA VAL A 18 -3.73 -2.55 5.73
C VAL A 18 -2.51 -2.73 4.84
N PRO A 19 -1.88 -3.92 4.83
CA PRO A 19 -0.80 -4.22 3.93
C PRO A 19 -1.29 -4.53 2.52
N LEU A 20 -0.60 -3.99 1.52
CA LEU A 20 -0.75 -4.35 0.11
C LEU A 20 0.53 -5.05 -0.38
N SER A 21 0.33 -6.15 -1.09
CA SER A 21 1.39 -6.92 -1.76
C SER A 21 1.34 -6.70 -3.26
N ASP A 22 2.42 -7.03 -3.95
CA ASP A 22 2.57 -6.87 -5.38
C ASP A 22 3.45 -7.99 -5.95
N PHE A 23 3.68 -8.00 -7.26
CA PHE A 23 4.61 -8.90 -7.92
C PHE A 23 5.79 -8.13 -8.53
N GLY A 24 6.99 -8.63 -8.31
CA GLY A 24 8.23 -8.11 -8.87
C GLY A 24 8.52 -8.60 -10.28
N GLY A 25 9.75 -8.33 -10.73
CA GLY A 25 10.26 -8.92 -11.97
C GLY A 25 10.11 -10.43 -11.98
N GLN A 26 9.72 -10.99 -13.13
CA GLN A 26 9.44 -12.42 -13.31
C GLN A 26 8.30 -13.00 -12.44
N GLY A 27 7.44 -12.15 -11.86
CA GLY A 27 6.29 -12.61 -11.07
C GLY A 27 6.64 -13.05 -9.64
N ALA A 28 7.84 -12.70 -9.14
CA ALA A 28 8.20 -12.96 -7.76
C ALA A 28 7.25 -12.23 -6.80
N ALA A 29 6.69 -12.92 -5.81
CA ALA A 29 5.81 -12.29 -4.84
C ALA A 29 6.58 -11.26 -3.99
N ILE A 30 6.03 -10.05 -3.88
CA ILE A 30 6.53 -8.99 -3.00
C ILE A 30 5.45 -8.71 -1.95
N HIS A 31 5.66 -9.27 -0.76
CA HIS A 31 4.77 -9.03 0.35
C HIS A 31 5.01 -7.65 0.96
N TYR A 32 3.93 -7.02 1.44
CA TYR A 32 4.01 -5.80 2.25
C TYR A 32 4.70 -4.62 1.55
N LYS A 33 4.59 -4.54 0.21
CA LYS A 33 5.20 -3.46 -0.60
C LYS A 33 4.63 -2.09 -0.25
N ALA A 34 3.40 -2.03 0.23
CA ALA A 34 2.78 -0.81 0.71
C ALA A 34 1.88 -1.05 1.92
N TRP A 35 1.64 0.00 2.69
CA TRP A 35 0.63 0.06 3.75
C TRP A 35 -0.28 1.25 3.48
N VAL A 36 -1.60 1.04 3.56
CA VAL A 36 -2.59 2.03 3.10
C VAL A 36 -3.72 2.14 4.11
N CYS A 37 -4.17 3.37 4.37
CA CYS A 37 -5.38 3.59 5.14
C CYS A 37 -6.62 3.19 4.34
N THR A 38 -7.52 2.40 4.94
CA THR A 38 -8.79 2.01 4.31
C THR A 38 -9.80 3.17 4.20
N ASN A 39 -9.58 4.29 4.89
CA ASN A 39 -10.43 5.48 4.74
C ASN A 39 -10.02 6.26 3.47
N PRO A 40 -10.86 6.31 2.42
CA PRO A 40 -10.51 6.97 1.15
C PRO A 40 -10.23 8.47 1.28
N SER A 41 -10.85 9.12 2.28
CA SER A 41 -10.61 10.55 2.56
C SER A 41 -9.28 10.83 3.27
N CYS A 42 -8.63 9.81 3.83
CA CYS A 42 -7.38 9.98 4.58
C CYS A 42 -6.16 10.04 3.64
N GLY A 43 -6.11 9.17 2.64
CA GLY A 43 -5.00 9.10 1.69
C GLY A 43 -3.65 8.66 2.28
N PHE A 44 -3.55 8.43 3.59
CA PHE A 44 -2.30 8.03 4.24
C PHE A 44 -1.80 6.70 3.69
N ASN A 45 -0.53 6.69 3.28
CA ASN A 45 0.11 5.50 2.75
C ASN A 45 1.62 5.53 2.96
N ILE A 46 2.22 4.34 3.02
CA ILE A 46 3.67 4.12 3.05
C ILE A 46 3.99 3.12 1.94
N LYS A 47 4.99 3.39 1.11
CA LYS A 47 5.39 2.53 -0.01
C LYS A 47 6.89 2.28 0.02
N ILE A 48 7.29 1.05 -0.32
CA ILE A 48 8.69 0.67 -0.46
C ILE A 48 9.04 0.53 -1.94
N ARG A 49 10.12 1.19 -2.38
CA ARG A 49 10.68 1.05 -3.73
C ARG A 49 12.18 0.93 -3.64
N ASN A 50 12.74 -0.19 -4.09
CA ASN A 50 14.20 -0.40 -4.16
C ASN A 50 14.96 -0.06 -2.86
N GLY A 51 14.37 -0.35 -1.69
CA GLY A 51 14.95 -0.07 -0.38
C GLY A 51 14.62 1.32 0.20
N GLU A 52 13.97 2.19 -0.57
CA GLU A 52 13.54 3.51 -0.13
C GLU A 52 12.09 3.49 0.36
N VAL A 53 11.82 4.31 1.39
CA VAL A 53 10.48 4.46 1.97
C VAL A 53 9.89 5.80 1.56
N TYR A 54 8.71 5.73 0.95
CA TYR A 54 7.92 6.88 0.52
C TYR A 54 6.68 6.99 1.39
N VAL A 55 6.33 8.21 1.81
CA VAL A 55 5.17 8.47 2.67
C VAL A 55 4.23 9.43 1.96
N ASN A 56 2.93 9.13 1.97
CA ASN A 56 1.85 9.94 1.41
C ASN A 56 2.03 10.31 -0.07
N GLU A 57 2.64 9.42 -0.86
CA GLU A 57 2.73 9.62 -2.30
C GLU A 57 1.31 9.57 -2.92
N PRO A 58 1.01 10.43 -3.91
CA PRO A 58 -0.25 10.37 -4.65
C PRO A 58 -0.59 8.95 -5.11
N MET A 59 -1.83 8.56 -4.88
CA MET A 59 -2.40 7.32 -5.40
C MET A 59 -2.97 7.61 -6.78
N LEU A 60 -2.34 7.05 -7.81
CA LEU A 60 -2.84 7.19 -9.18
C LEU A 60 -3.97 6.19 -9.43
N PRO A 61 -5.00 6.54 -10.21
CA PRO A 61 -6.01 5.59 -10.66
C PRO A 61 -5.36 4.44 -11.42
N GLY A 62 -5.76 3.20 -11.11
CA GLY A 62 -5.23 2.00 -11.78
C GLY A 62 -5.49 1.96 -13.30
N THR A 63 -6.42 2.78 -13.80
CA THR A 63 -6.70 2.94 -15.23
C THR A 63 -5.61 3.66 -16.00
N SER A 64 -4.73 4.41 -15.31
CA SER A 64 -3.63 5.14 -15.94
C SER A 64 -2.36 4.29 -16.07
N HIS A 65 -2.34 3.06 -15.55
CA HIS A 65 -1.17 2.21 -15.60
C HIS A 65 -1.05 1.56 -16.98
N GLN A 66 -0.22 2.12 -17.85
CA GLN A 66 0.18 1.41 -19.06
C GLN A 66 1.01 0.19 -18.64
N PRO A 67 0.59 -1.04 -19.01
CA PRO A 67 1.42 -2.21 -18.79
C PRO A 67 2.76 -1.96 -19.45
N ARG A 68 3.85 -2.06 -18.68
CA ARG A 68 5.20 -1.94 -19.24
C ARG A 68 5.35 -3.06 -20.26
N GLN A 69 5.50 -2.71 -21.55
CA GLN A 69 5.77 -3.71 -22.58
C GLN A 69 7.07 -4.44 -22.19
N ARG A 70 6.98 -5.76 -22.18
CA ARG A 70 8.09 -6.66 -21.84
C ARG A 70 9.14 -6.65 -22.94
#